data_AF-A0A1S3SHJ1-F1
#
_entry.id   AF-A0A1S3SHJ1-F1
#
_cell.length_a   1.000
_cell.length_b   1.000
_cell.length_c   1.000
_cell.angle_alpha   90.00
_cell.angle_beta   90.00
_cell.angle_gamma   90.00
#
_symmetry.space_group_name_H-M   'P 1'
#
loop_
_entity.id
_entity.type
_entity.pdbx_description
1 polymer ?
#
loop_
_entity_poly.entity_id
_entity_poly.type
_entity_poly.pdbx_seq_one_letter_code
_entity_poly.pdbx_strand_id
1 'polypeptide(L)'
;MQSDQSQPAPHQDFLRCLDRNYICFHVQQDADEVFLSILNLIQQQMSDKALAQEIHSLYKVTVETYLQCLECTYIETGTSFLLSLPMHISESHDSLEDCVRFFFKLQELRDGDKCYCEKCGEKKPFKQGFKLISLPPVLCLHLKRFRNSHGYTRKLHYKVTFPETLNISEILTAEALSERYVQSDSQYSLCAVIVHSGDAMFGHYTAYVRHKDQSWYYANDSYVRQVSWKEVQNTYGGSQREDTAYMLLYRRTPEGKQQEWSSG
;
A
#
# COMPACT_ATOMS: atom_id res chain seq x y z
N MET A 1 -13.85 25.41 33.63
CA MET A 1 -13.61 24.49 32.50
C MET A 1 -12.22 23.91 32.69
N GLN A 2 -12.14 22.74 33.31
CA GLN A 2 -10.87 22.02 33.41
C GLN A 2 -10.53 21.54 32.00
N SER A 3 -9.40 21.99 31.47
CA SER A 3 -8.80 21.41 30.28
C SER A 3 -8.50 19.94 30.59
N ASP A 4 -9.24 19.02 29.96
CA ASP A 4 -8.85 17.62 29.91
C ASP A 4 -7.42 17.57 29.36
N GLN A 5 -6.46 17.27 30.23
CA GLN A 5 -5.12 16.96 29.79
C GLN A 5 -5.23 15.64 29.01
N SER A 6 -5.04 15.69 27.69
CA SER A 6 -5.08 14.50 26.84
C SER A 6 -3.97 13.54 27.28
N GLN A 7 -4.30 12.59 28.14
CA GLN A 7 -3.39 11.50 28.46
C GLN A 7 -3.22 10.64 27.19
N PRO A 8 -1.99 10.24 26.85
CA PRO A 8 -1.78 9.35 25.72
C PRO A 8 -2.55 8.04 25.96
N ALA A 9 -3.15 7.50 24.89
CA ALA A 9 -3.89 6.24 24.99
C ALA A 9 -2.99 5.14 25.58
N PRO A 10 -3.51 4.27 26.46
CA PRO A 10 -2.71 3.21 27.06
C PRO A 10 -2.28 2.21 25.96
N HIS A 11 -0.99 2.18 25.65
CA HIS A 11 -0.43 1.35 24.57
C HIS A 11 0.75 0.46 25.02
N GLN A 12 1.16 0.53 26.29
CA GLN A 12 2.31 -0.23 26.81
C GLN A 12 2.11 -1.74 26.71
N ASP A 13 0.91 -2.26 26.98
CA ASP A 13 0.60 -3.68 26.83
C ASP A 13 0.73 -4.15 25.39
N PHE A 14 0.27 -3.33 24.45
CA PHE A 14 0.40 -3.60 23.03
C PHE A 14 1.87 -3.62 22.61
N LEU A 15 2.67 -2.63 23.02
CA LEU A 15 4.12 -2.61 22.73
C LEU A 15 4.85 -3.82 23.34
N ARG A 16 4.52 -4.21 24.57
CA ARG A 16 5.08 -5.43 25.20
C ARG A 16 4.72 -6.70 24.43
N CYS A 17 3.53 -6.75 23.84
CA CYS A 17 3.12 -7.86 22.98
C CYS A 17 3.96 -7.91 21.70
N LEU A 18 4.17 -6.76 21.05
CA LEU A 18 5.01 -6.67 19.85
C LEU A 18 6.46 -7.10 20.12
N ASP A 19 7.05 -6.62 21.22
CA ASP A 19 8.42 -6.97 21.63
C ASP A 19 8.60 -8.48 21.84
N ARG A 20 7.62 -9.13 22.48
CA ARG A 20 7.60 -10.61 22.64
C ARG A 20 7.50 -11.37 21.31
N ASN A 21 7.01 -10.73 20.27
CA ASN A 21 6.91 -11.27 18.91
C ASN A 21 8.02 -10.75 17.99
N TYR A 22 9.17 -10.37 18.56
CA TYR A 22 10.38 -9.92 17.85
C TYR A 22 10.26 -8.59 17.09
N ILE A 23 9.23 -7.79 17.39
CA ILE A 23 9.10 -6.41 16.92
C ILE A 23 9.61 -5.49 18.04
N CYS A 24 10.93 -5.34 18.10
CA CYS A 24 11.64 -4.67 19.19
C CYS A 24 11.40 -3.15 19.19
N PHE A 25 11.03 -2.61 20.35
CA PHE A 25 10.63 -1.19 20.50
C PHE A 25 11.78 -0.17 20.42
N HIS A 26 13.05 -0.60 20.61
CA HIS A 26 14.23 0.27 20.48
C HIS A 26 14.88 0.22 19.09
N VAL A 27 14.29 -0.53 18.17
CA VAL A 27 14.79 -0.71 16.81
C VAL A 27 13.85 0.03 15.87
N GLN A 28 14.41 0.79 14.94
CA GLN A 28 13.61 1.38 13.88
C GLN A 28 13.14 0.27 12.93
N GLN A 29 11.84 0.25 12.66
CA GLN A 29 11.20 -0.78 11.86
C GLN A 29 10.58 -0.15 10.62
N ASP A 30 10.44 -0.95 9.57
CA ASP A 30 9.69 -0.57 8.40
C ASP A 30 8.18 -0.62 8.68
N ALA A 31 7.46 0.46 8.40
CA ALA A 31 6.03 0.54 8.70
C ALA A 31 5.18 -0.50 7.95
N ASP A 32 5.56 -0.87 6.71
CA ASP A 32 4.84 -1.90 5.94
C ASP A 32 5.11 -3.29 6.51
N GLU A 33 6.35 -3.57 6.92
CA GLU A 33 6.70 -4.85 7.57
C GLU A 33 6.01 -5.01 8.92
N VAL A 34 5.96 -3.96 9.74
CA VAL A 34 5.23 -3.99 11.03
C VAL A 34 3.73 -4.18 10.80
N PHE A 35 3.15 -3.49 9.81
CA PHE A 35 1.75 -3.64 9.44
C PHE A 35 1.41 -5.09 9.06
N LEU A 36 2.18 -5.69 8.15
CA LEU A 36 2.00 -7.08 7.73
C LEU A 36 2.23 -8.07 8.88
N SER A 37 3.23 -7.81 9.72
CA SER A 37 3.52 -8.63 10.90
C SER A 37 2.35 -8.63 11.87
N ILE A 38 1.74 -7.48 12.15
CA ILE A 38 0.55 -7.37 13.00
C ILE A 38 -0.62 -8.17 12.41
N LEU A 39 -0.89 -8.05 11.09
CA LEU A 39 -1.97 -8.81 10.44
C LEU A 39 -1.73 -10.33 10.53
N ASN A 40 -0.48 -10.77 10.37
CA ASN A 40 -0.12 -12.17 10.51
C ASN A 40 -0.27 -12.65 11.97
N LEU A 41 0.15 -11.86 12.96
CA LEU A 41 -0.03 -12.17 14.38
C LEU A 41 -1.51 -12.28 14.75
N ILE A 42 -2.35 -11.41 14.22
CA ILE A 42 -3.82 -11.46 14.37
C ILE A 42 -4.34 -12.82 13.88
N GLN A 43 -3.99 -13.25 12.66
CA GLN A 43 -4.43 -14.56 12.14
C GLN A 43 -3.94 -15.75 12.98
N GLN A 44 -2.68 -15.70 13.40
CA GLN A 44 -2.05 -16.80 14.14
C GLN A 44 -2.59 -16.91 15.57
N GLN A 45 -2.68 -15.79 16.29
CA GLN A 45 -2.85 -15.76 17.74
C GLN A 45 -4.26 -15.46 18.21
N MET A 46 -5.11 -14.82 17.40
CA MET A 46 -6.50 -14.60 17.81
C MET A 46 -7.24 -15.94 17.96
N SER A 47 -7.96 -16.07 19.07
CA SER A 47 -8.80 -17.24 19.36
C SER A 47 -10.01 -17.31 18.43
N ASP A 48 -10.62 -16.15 18.14
CA ASP A 48 -11.69 -16.04 17.16
C ASP A 48 -11.11 -16.05 15.74
N LYS A 49 -11.10 -17.24 15.15
CA LYS A 49 -10.59 -17.47 13.79
C LYS A 49 -11.48 -16.84 12.71
N ALA A 50 -12.78 -16.69 12.96
CA ALA A 50 -13.69 -16.06 12.01
C ALA A 50 -13.38 -14.56 11.92
N LEU A 51 -13.32 -13.88 13.06
CA LEU A 51 -12.97 -12.46 13.12
C LEU A 51 -11.56 -12.17 12.57
N ALA A 52 -10.59 -13.03 12.89
CA ALA A 52 -9.23 -12.87 12.36
C ALA A 52 -9.21 -12.98 10.82
N GLN A 53 -10.01 -13.88 10.25
CA GLN A 53 -10.17 -14.02 8.80
C GLN A 53 -10.90 -12.82 8.19
N GLU A 54 -11.89 -12.25 8.87
CA GLU A 54 -12.58 -11.03 8.44
C GLU A 54 -11.61 -9.85 8.37
N ILE A 55 -10.81 -9.63 9.42
CA ILE A 55 -9.79 -8.57 9.48
C ILE A 55 -8.81 -8.72 8.32
N HIS A 56 -8.30 -9.92 8.07
CA HIS A 56 -7.39 -10.16 6.94
C HIS A 56 -8.07 -9.91 5.59
N SER A 57 -9.35 -10.27 5.46
CA SER A 57 -10.14 -10.05 4.24
C SER A 57 -10.39 -8.57 3.96
N LEU A 58 -10.30 -7.68 4.96
CA LEU A 58 -10.42 -6.23 4.76
C LEU A 58 -9.32 -5.66 3.85
N TYR A 59 -8.15 -6.29 3.81
CA TYR A 59 -6.97 -5.80 3.08
C TYR A 59 -6.58 -6.66 1.88
N LYS A 60 -7.19 -7.85 1.75
CA LYS A 60 -6.81 -8.86 0.77
C LYS A 60 -7.16 -8.45 -0.67
N VAL A 61 -6.16 -8.08 -1.45
CA VAL A 61 -6.22 -7.98 -2.92
C VAL A 61 -5.94 -9.36 -3.49
N THR A 62 -6.85 -9.92 -4.29
CA THR A 62 -6.60 -11.20 -4.99
C THR A 62 -6.13 -10.91 -6.41
N VAL A 63 -5.07 -11.58 -6.83
CA VAL A 63 -4.47 -11.42 -8.16
C VAL A 63 -4.18 -12.78 -8.80
N GLU A 64 -4.18 -12.80 -10.12
CA GLU A 64 -3.67 -13.88 -10.94
C GLU A 64 -2.27 -13.53 -11.39
N THR A 65 -1.28 -14.26 -10.89
CA THR A 65 0.08 -14.21 -11.41
C THR A 65 0.07 -14.81 -12.81
N TYR A 66 0.59 -14.06 -13.78
CA TYR A 66 0.60 -14.43 -15.19
C TYR A 66 2.03 -14.53 -15.68
N LEU A 67 2.38 -15.64 -16.30
CA LEU A 67 3.68 -15.88 -16.92
C LEU A 67 3.49 -16.54 -18.29
N GLN A 68 3.99 -15.91 -19.36
CA GLN A 68 3.84 -16.40 -20.73
C GLN A 68 5.18 -16.45 -21.46
N CYS A 69 5.53 -17.60 -22.04
CA CYS A 69 6.71 -17.73 -22.87
C CYS A 69 6.50 -17.00 -24.21
N LEU A 70 7.46 -16.15 -24.62
CA LEU A 70 7.35 -15.40 -25.86
C LEU A 70 7.68 -16.21 -27.13
N GLU A 71 8.29 -17.38 -26.98
CA GLU A 71 8.67 -18.25 -28.10
C GLU A 71 7.61 -19.31 -28.41
N CYS A 72 7.20 -20.08 -27.38
CA CYS A 72 6.26 -21.19 -27.55
C CYS A 72 4.83 -20.89 -27.08
N THR A 73 4.56 -19.64 -26.66
CA THR A 73 3.26 -19.14 -26.17
C THR A 73 2.65 -19.88 -24.99
N TYR A 74 3.37 -20.82 -24.36
CA TYR A 74 2.96 -21.47 -23.12
C TYR A 74 2.65 -20.44 -22.03
N ILE A 75 1.50 -20.60 -21.37
CA ILE A 75 1.03 -19.72 -20.31
C ILE A 75 0.93 -20.54 -19.02
N GLU A 76 1.49 -19.99 -17.95
CA GLU A 76 1.32 -20.43 -16.58
C GLU A 76 0.61 -19.34 -15.79
N THR A 77 -0.43 -19.74 -15.04
CA THR A 77 -1.17 -18.82 -14.17
C THR A 77 -1.34 -19.41 -12.78
N GLY A 78 -1.33 -18.56 -11.77
CA GLY A 78 -1.53 -18.94 -10.38
C GLY A 78 -2.32 -17.88 -9.63
N THR A 79 -3.23 -18.29 -8.74
CA THR A 79 -3.94 -17.34 -7.87
C THR A 79 -3.09 -17.06 -6.64
N SER A 80 -2.86 -15.78 -6.35
CA SER A 80 -2.17 -15.31 -5.15
C SER A 80 -2.92 -14.10 -4.57
N PHE A 81 -2.43 -13.58 -3.44
CA PHE A 81 -2.99 -12.39 -2.82
C PHE A 81 -1.91 -11.51 -2.21
N LEU A 82 -2.24 -10.24 -2.04
CA LEU A 82 -1.41 -9.23 -1.42
C LEU A 82 -2.25 -8.47 -0.39
N LEU A 83 -1.64 -8.13 0.74
CA LEU A 83 -2.27 -7.29 1.78
C LEU A 83 -1.86 -5.82 1.66
N SER A 84 -0.74 -5.57 1.01
CA SER A 84 -0.20 -4.26 0.67
C SER A 84 0.36 -4.36 -0.74
N LEU A 85 -0.03 -3.45 -1.65
CA LEU A 85 0.48 -3.44 -3.01
C LEU A 85 1.75 -2.58 -3.09
N PRO A 86 2.91 -3.15 -3.45
CA PRO A 86 4.16 -2.41 -3.52
C PRO A 86 4.24 -1.60 -4.82
N MET A 87 3.97 -0.31 -4.73
CA MET A 87 4.06 0.64 -5.83
C MET A 87 5.51 0.99 -6.12
N HIS A 88 6.00 0.57 -7.28
CA HIS A 88 7.33 0.92 -7.75
C HIS A 88 7.39 2.38 -8.20
N ILE A 89 8.19 3.19 -7.52
CA ILE A 89 8.42 4.58 -7.88
C ILE A 89 9.63 4.67 -8.80
N SER A 90 9.47 5.44 -9.89
CA SER A 90 10.53 5.83 -10.81
C SER A 90 10.51 7.35 -11.02
N GLU A 91 11.53 7.87 -11.68
CA GLU A 91 11.60 9.29 -12.09
C GLU A 91 10.51 9.67 -13.11
N SER A 92 9.92 8.68 -13.78
CA SER A 92 8.89 8.89 -14.80
C SER A 92 7.46 8.79 -14.27
N HIS A 93 7.27 8.49 -12.98
CA HIS A 93 5.95 8.39 -12.37
C HIS A 93 5.66 9.66 -11.56
N ASP A 94 4.73 10.48 -12.04
CA ASP A 94 4.32 11.72 -11.36
C ASP A 94 3.07 11.55 -10.48
N SER A 95 2.38 10.41 -10.62
CA SER A 95 1.11 10.13 -9.95
C SER A 95 1.02 8.68 -9.42
N LEU A 96 0.14 8.48 -8.43
CA LEU A 96 -0.20 7.16 -7.91
C LEU A 96 -0.87 6.30 -8.97
N GLU A 97 -1.70 6.92 -9.81
CA GLU A 97 -2.39 6.30 -10.92
C GLU A 97 -1.40 5.68 -11.91
N ASP A 98 -0.29 6.37 -12.21
CA ASP A 98 0.77 5.83 -13.05
C ASP A 98 1.49 4.66 -12.37
N CYS A 99 1.73 4.74 -11.06
CA CYS A 99 2.33 3.65 -10.30
C CYS A 99 1.44 2.39 -10.31
N VAL A 100 0.12 2.55 -10.13
CA VAL A 100 -0.86 1.45 -10.18
C VAL A 100 -0.90 0.86 -11.59
N ARG A 101 -0.96 1.69 -12.63
CA ARG A 101 -0.94 1.22 -14.02
C ARG A 101 0.34 0.46 -14.35
N PHE A 102 1.49 0.95 -13.87
CA PHE A 102 2.78 0.27 -14.04
C PHE A 102 2.83 -1.06 -13.29
N PHE A 103 2.26 -1.15 -12.09
CA PHE A 103 2.22 -2.38 -11.29
C PHE A 103 1.48 -3.53 -12.00
N PHE A 104 0.35 -3.22 -12.66
CA PHE A 104 -0.43 -4.22 -13.41
C PHE A 104 -0.02 -4.37 -14.87
N LYS A 105 0.98 -3.61 -15.35
CA LYS A 105 1.51 -3.76 -16.71
C LYS A 105 2.33 -5.04 -16.81
N LEU A 106 2.06 -5.85 -17.84
CA LEU A 106 2.92 -7.00 -18.16
C LEU A 106 4.31 -6.52 -18.57
N GLN A 107 5.34 -7.08 -17.93
CA GLN A 107 6.75 -6.79 -18.19
C GLN A 107 7.38 -7.92 -18.98
N GLU A 108 8.24 -7.58 -19.93
CA GLU A 108 9.00 -8.55 -20.70
C GLU A 108 10.35 -8.83 -20.03
N LEU A 109 10.57 -10.09 -19.68
CA LEU A 109 11.82 -10.61 -19.17
C LEU A 109 12.68 -11.04 -20.36
N ARG A 110 13.69 -10.24 -20.68
CA ARG A 110 14.62 -10.46 -21.80
C ARG A 110 16.06 -10.57 -21.28
N ASP A 111 16.95 -11.02 -22.16
CA ASP A 111 18.40 -11.05 -21.92
C ASP A 111 18.82 -11.76 -20.63
N GLY A 112 19.30 -11.02 -19.62
CA GLY A 112 19.75 -11.56 -18.33
C GLY A 112 18.62 -12.14 -17.47
N ASP A 113 17.38 -11.70 -17.72
CA ASP A 113 16.21 -12.05 -16.90
C ASP A 113 15.40 -13.23 -17.49
N LYS A 114 15.93 -13.91 -18.52
CA LYS A 114 15.25 -15.06 -19.15
C LYS A 114 14.96 -16.17 -18.14
N CYS A 115 13.72 -16.67 -18.16
CA CYS A 115 13.27 -17.78 -17.32
C CYS A 115 13.41 -19.12 -18.05
N TYR A 116 13.57 -20.21 -17.30
CA TYR A 116 13.54 -21.55 -17.87
C TYR A 116 12.12 -21.92 -18.28
N CYS A 117 11.93 -22.30 -19.55
CA CYS A 117 10.65 -22.79 -20.04
C CYS A 117 10.66 -24.31 -20.09
N GLU A 118 9.79 -24.97 -19.33
CA GLU A 118 9.69 -26.45 -19.32
C GLU A 118 9.30 -27.02 -20.69
N LYS A 119 8.50 -26.29 -21.47
CA LYS A 119 8.09 -26.72 -22.82
C LYS A 119 9.21 -26.58 -23.85
N CYS A 120 10.07 -25.57 -23.73
CA CYS A 120 11.22 -25.38 -24.62
C CYS A 120 12.46 -26.15 -24.18
N GLY A 121 12.55 -26.52 -22.89
CA GLY A 121 13.73 -27.16 -22.31
C GLY A 121 14.92 -26.23 -22.10
N GLU A 122 14.75 -24.91 -22.24
CA GLU A 122 15.83 -23.92 -22.16
C GLU A 122 15.35 -22.55 -21.65
N LYS A 123 16.29 -21.63 -21.40
CA LYS A 123 15.99 -20.25 -20.98
C LYS A 123 15.43 -19.42 -22.13
N LYS A 124 14.19 -18.97 -21.99
CA LYS A 124 13.48 -18.17 -23.00
C LYS A 124 13.05 -16.82 -22.42
N PRO A 125 12.76 -15.83 -23.28
CA PRO A 125 12.12 -14.61 -22.85
C PRO A 125 10.64 -14.87 -22.48
N PHE A 126 10.17 -14.16 -21.46
CA PHE A 126 8.81 -14.31 -20.92
C PHE A 126 8.12 -12.95 -20.77
N LYS A 127 6.79 -12.95 -20.76
CA LYS A 127 5.96 -11.87 -20.22
C LYS A 127 5.49 -12.25 -18.84
N GLN A 128 5.68 -11.39 -17.86
CA GLN A 128 5.23 -11.60 -16.47
C GLN A 128 4.42 -10.41 -15.97
N GLY A 129 3.43 -10.67 -15.14
CA GLY A 129 2.78 -9.63 -14.34
C GLY A 129 1.65 -10.18 -13.47
N PHE A 130 0.82 -9.26 -12.99
CA PHE A 130 -0.38 -9.59 -12.24
C PHE A 130 -1.61 -9.14 -13.02
N LYS A 131 -2.67 -9.95 -12.95
CA LYS A 131 -4.02 -9.55 -13.35
C LYS A 131 -4.91 -9.50 -12.12
N LEU A 132 -5.71 -8.45 -11.97
CA LEU A 132 -6.57 -8.25 -10.82
C LEU A 132 -7.76 -9.22 -10.84
N ILE A 133 -8.02 -9.90 -9.72
CA ILE A 133 -9.22 -10.74 -9.52
C ILE A 133 -10.24 -10.02 -8.63
N SER A 134 -9.80 -9.46 -7.50
CA SER A 134 -10.71 -8.78 -6.57
C SER A 134 -10.01 -7.68 -5.79
N LEU A 135 -10.74 -6.60 -5.52
CA LEU A 135 -10.27 -5.49 -4.69
C LEU A 135 -10.75 -5.64 -3.23
N PRO A 136 -9.98 -5.14 -2.25
CA PRO A 136 -10.31 -5.20 -0.83
C PRO A 136 -11.17 -4.00 -0.36
N PRO A 137 -11.91 -4.11 0.76
CA PRO A 137 -12.55 -2.97 1.41
C PRO A 137 -11.60 -1.82 1.79
N VAL A 138 -10.37 -2.14 2.20
CA VAL A 138 -9.30 -1.18 2.47
C VAL A 138 -8.09 -1.53 1.61
N LEU A 139 -7.77 -0.65 0.67
CA LEU A 139 -6.64 -0.79 -0.23
C LEU A 139 -5.41 -0.14 0.39
N CYS A 140 -4.40 -0.95 0.69
CA CYS A 140 -3.09 -0.50 1.17
C CYS A 140 -2.11 -0.44 0.01
N LEU A 141 -1.52 0.73 -0.21
CA LEU A 141 -0.53 0.99 -1.25
C LEU A 141 0.76 1.44 -0.59
N HIS A 142 1.79 0.59 -0.65
CA HIS A 142 3.11 0.91 -0.16
C HIS A 142 3.93 1.54 -1.29
N LEU A 143 4.29 2.81 -1.14
CA LEU A 143 5.18 3.53 -2.04
C LEU A 143 6.63 3.08 -1.79
N LYS A 144 7.19 2.24 -2.67
CA LYS A 144 8.57 1.72 -2.54
C LYS A 144 9.61 2.82 -2.76
N ARG A 145 9.84 3.61 -1.71
CA ARG A 145 10.78 4.72 -1.71
C ARG A 145 12.20 4.30 -1.36
N PHE A 146 12.47 3.07 -1.00
CA PHE A 146 13.82 2.60 -0.74
C PHE A 146 14.31 1.73 -1.89
N ARG A 147 15.49 2.05 -2.41
CA ARG A 147 16.12 1.28 -3.49
C ARG A 147 17.55 0.95 -3.10
N ASN A 148 17.88 -0.34 -3.15
CA ASN A 148 19.25 -0.80 -3.04
C ASN A 148 19.94 -0.71 -4.41
N SER A 149 21.12 -0.11 -4.45
CA SER A 149 21.99 -0.07 -5.62
C SER A 149 23.43 -0.20 -5.16
N HIS A 150 24.17 -1.15 -5.72
CA HIS A 150 25.59 -1.38 -5.42
C HIS A 150 25.89 -1.53 -3.91
N GLY A 151 24.99 -2.16 -3.15
CA GLY A 151 25.16 -2.39 -1.70
C GLY A 151 24.77 -1.20 -0.81
N TYR A 152 24.32 -0.08 -1.39
CA TYR A 152 23.80 1.07 -0.64
C TYR A 152 22.29 1.22 -0.85
N THR A 153 21.55 1.36 0.24
CA THR A 153 20.12 1.68 0.19
C THR A 153 19.94 3.18 0.26
N ARG A 154 19.23 3.76 -0.71
CA ARG A 154 18.88 5.19 -0.73
C ARG A 154 17.38 5.38 -0.71
N LYS A 155 16.94 6.48 -0.09
CA LYS A 155 15.56 6.96 -0.17
C LYS A 155 15.32 7.73 -1.49
N LEU A 156 14.17 7.49 -2.10
CA LEU A 156 13.68 8.12 -3.32
C LEU A 156 12.73 9.25 -2.95
N HIS A 157 13.18 10.48 -3.19
CA HIS A 157 12.43 11.70 -2.92
C HIS A 157 11.60 12.17 -4.14
N TYR A 158 11.40 11.33 -5.15
CA TYR A 158 10.60 11.70 -6.32
C TYR A 158 9.18 12.10 -5.91
N LYS A 159 8.64 13.10 -6.60
CA LYS A 159 7.29 13.59 -6.36
C LYS A 159 6.29 12.57 -6.91
N VAL A 160 5.41 12.05 -6.06
CA VAL A 160 4.30 11.18 -6.45
C VAL A 160 3.03 11.80 -5.90
N THR A 161 2.19 12.32 -6.80
CA THR A 161 0.89 12.89 -6.44
C THR A 161 -0.12 11.77 -6.18
N PHE A 162 -1.09 11.99 -5.29
CA PHE A 162 -2.17 11.05 -5.05
C PHE A 162 -3.47 11.79 -4.70
N PRO A 163 -4.64 11.35 -5.20
CA PRO A 163 -5.90 12.06 -4.98
C PRO A 163 -6.59 11.67 -3.66
N GLU A 164 -7.50 12.52 -3.17
CA GLU A 164 -8.37 12.15 -2.04
C GLU A 164 -9.38 11.05 -2.40
N THR A 165 -9.74 10.94 -3.68
CA THR A 165 -10.63 9.92 -4.22
C THR A 165 -9.94 9.23 -5.39
N LEU A 166 -9.91 7.90 -5.37
CA LEU A 166 -9.24 7.08 -6.36
C LEU A 166 -10.25 6.11 -6.97
N ASN A 167 -10.37 6.09 -8.30
CA ASN A 167 -11.18 5.11 -9.00
C ASN A 167 -10.29 4.09 -9.73
N ILE A 168 -10.22 2.86 -9.21
CA ILE A 168 -9.34 1.82 -9.75
C ILE A 168 -9.77 1.39 -11.17
N SER A 169 -11.07 1.39 -11.46
CA SER A 169 -11.56 0.97 -12.79
C SER A 169 -11.25 1.98 -13.89
N GLU A 170 -11.02 3.25 -13.55
CA GLU A 170 -10.58 4.28 -14.51
C GLU A 170 -9.06 4.20 -14.81
N ILE A 171 -8.29 3.55 -13.93
CA ILE A 171 -6.84 3.45 -14.03
C ILE A 171 -6.41 2.18 -14.79
N LEU A 172 -7.08 1.07 -14.50
CA LEU A 172 -6.73 -0.25 -15.04
C LEU A 172 -7.31 -0.47 -16.43
N THR A 173 -6.51 -1.07 -17.31
CA THR A 173 -6.94 -1.51 -18.64
C THR A 173 -7.56 -2.91 -18.56
N ALA A 174 -8.28 -3.32 -19.62
CA ALA A 174 -8.85 -4.67 -19.70
C ALA A 174 -7.78 -5.78 -19.59
N GLU A 175 -6.56 -5.52 -20.06
CA GLU A 175 -5.43 -6.47 -19.98
C GLU A 175 -4.96 -6.73 -18.53
N ALA A 176 -5.15 -5.73 -17.65
CA ALA A 176 -4.82 -5.80 -16.23
C ALA A 176 -5.87 -6.56 -15.41
N LEU A 177 -7.02 -6.91 -15.99
CA LEU A 177 -8.10 -7.64 -15.32
C LEU A 177 -8.02 -9.13 -15.67
N SER A 178 -8.21 -9.99 -14.68
CA SER A 178 -8.34 -11.43 -14.91
C SER A 178 -9.73 -11.73 -15.51
N GLU A 179 -9.86 -12.81 -16.26
CA GLU A 179 -11.18 -13.30 -16.71
C GLU A 179 -12.10 -13.65 -15.53
N ARG A 180 -11.50 -13.93 -14.37
CA ARG A 180 -12.21 -14.18 -13.10
C ARG A 180 -12.45 -12.92 -12.29
N TYR A 181 -12.26 -11.74 -12.87
CA TYR A 181 -12.44 -10.47 -12.17
C TYR A 181 -13.87 -10.35 -11.65
N VAL A 182 -14.00 -10.19 -10.35
CA VAL A 182 -15.28 -9.95 -9.68
C VAL A 182 -15.49 -8.44 -9.66
N GLN A 183 -16.41 -7.95 -10.49
CA GLN A 183 -16.77 -6.55 -10.49
C GLN A 183 -17.33 -6.16 -9.11
N SER A 184 -16.73 -5.14 -8.53
CA SER A 184 -17.11 -4.54 -7.25
C SER A 184 -16.85 -3.04 -7.31
N ASP A 185 -17.44 -2.27 -6.38
CA ASP A 185 -17.15 -0.84 -6.26
C ASP A 185 -15.64 -0.60 -6.26
N SER A 186 -15.18 0.19 -7.22
CA SER A 186 -13.78 0.52 -7.48
C SER A 186 -13.42 1.93 -7.00
N GLN A 187 -14.39 2.64 -6.40
CA GLN A 187 -14.20 3.97 -5.84
C GLN A 187 -13.69 3.89 -4.40
N TYR A 188 -12.62 4.62 -4.13
CA TYR A 188 -11.99 4.68 -2.83
C TYR A 188 -11.79 6.12 -2.39
N SER A 189 -11.89 6.34 -1.09
CA SER A 189 -11.50 7.57 -0.41
C SER A 189 -10.24 7.36 0.43
N LEU A 190 -9.26 8.24 0.28
CA LEU A 190 -8.04 8.23 1.09
C LEU A 190 -8.42 8.45 2.56
N CYS A 191 -8.00 7.53 3.43
CA CYS A 191 -8.32 7.57 4.85
C CYS A 191 -7.09 7.71 5.74
N ALA A 192 -5.91 7.32 5.27
CA ALA A 192 -4.65 7.61 5.96
C ALA A 192 -3.46 7.71 5.01
N VAL A 193 -2.48 8.52 5.39
CA VAL A 193 -1.17 8.66 4.77
C VAL A 193 -0.13 8.46 5.86
N ILE A 194 0.63 7.38 5.78
CA ILE A 194 1.81 7.17 6.62
C ILE A 194 2.98 7.86 5.94
N VAL A 195 3.71 8.68 6.68
CA VAL A 195 4.79 9.52 6.19
C VAL A 195 6.08 9.10 6.85
N HIS A 196 7.15 9.01 6.04
CA HIS A 196 8.50 8.77 6.54
C HIS A 196 9.36 10.03 6.31
N SER A 197 9.95 10.53 7.39
CA SER A 197 10.98 11.57 7.40
C SER A 197 12.36 10.95 7.65
N GLY A 198 13.44 11.50 7.10
CA GLY A 198 14.80 10.93 7.21
C GLY A 198 15.23 10.08 6.02
N ASP A 199 16.28 9.27 6.19
CA ASP A 199 16.96 8.48 5.15
C ASP A 199 16.60 6.98 5.25
N ALA A 200 17.20 6.11 4.44
CA ALA A 200 16.94 4.68 4.39
C ALA A 200 17.33 3.90 5.65
N MET A 201 18.27 4.42 6.45
CA MET A 201 18.77 3.74 7.65
C MET A 201 18.13 4.25 8.94
N PHE A 202 17.59 5.46 8.91
CA PHE A 202 16.94 6.05 10.06
C PHE A 202 15.92 7.11 9.66
N GLY A 203 14.89 7.26 10.47
CA GLY A 203 13.88 8.25 10.24
C GLY A 203 12.84 8.35 11.34
N HIS A 204 11.74 9.01 11.00
CA HIS A 204 10.59 9.21 11.86
C HIS A 204 9.30 8.97 11.07
N TYR A 205 8.40 8.18 11.65
CA TYR A 205 7.10 7.92 11.04
C TYR A 205 6.04 8.81 11.68
N THR A 206 5.25 9.46 10.84
CA THR A 206 4.07 10.24 11.24
C THR A 206 2.88 9.87 10.38
N ALA A 207 1.67 10.28 10.76
CA ALA A 207 0.48 9.93 10.01
C ALA A 207 -0.44 11.13 9.79
N TYR A 208 -1.01 11.22 8.61
CA TYR A 208 -2.23 11.99 8.35
C TYR A 208 -3.41 11.03 8.31
N VAL A 209 -4.46 11.31 9.06
CA VAL A 209 -5.64 10.44 9.15
C VAL A 209 -6.89 11.27 8.89
N ARG A 210 -7.80 10.76 8.05
CA ARG A 210 -9.09 11.38 7.76
C ARG A 210 -10.14 10.83 8.72
N HIS A 211 -10.71 11.71 9.53
CA HIS A 211 -11.77 11.36 10.48
C HIS A 211 -13.13 11.18 9.75
N LYS A 212 -14.15 10.69 10.46
CA LYS A 212 -15.47 10.40 9.89
C LYS A 212 -16.17 11.64 9.33
N ASP A 213 -15.90 12.80 9.92
CA ASP A 213 -16.37 14.13 9.50
C ASP A 213 -15.62 14.69 8.28
N GLN A 214 -14.78 13.89 7.61
CA GLN A 214 -13.95 14.28 6.48
C GLN A 214 -12.81 15.27 6.80
N SER A 215 -12.59 15.60 8.08
CA SER A 215 -11.47 16.44 8.48
C SER A 215 -10.18 15.64 8.56
N TRP A 216 -9.07 16.28 8.17
CA TRP A 216 -7.73 15.72 8.25
C TRP A 216 -7.08 16.07 9.59
N TYR A 217 -6.38 15.09 10.16
CA TYR A 217 -5.59 15.25 11.37
C TYR A 217 -4.17 14.75 11.12
N TYR A 218 -3.18 15.52 11.57
CA TYR A 218 -1.79 15.11 11.64
C TYR A 218 -1.50 14.56 13.03
N ALA A 219 -1.01 13.33 13.08
CA ALA A 219 -0.58 12.64 14.28
C ALA A 219 0.93 12.42 14.23
N ASN A 220 1.62 13.01 15.19
CA ASN A 220 3.04 12.83 15.46
C ASN A 220 3.18 12.41 16.92
N ASP A 221 3.28 11.10 17.14
CA ASP A 221 3.31 10.47 18.46
C ASP A 221 2.17 10.96 19.37
N SER A 222 2.49 11.65 20.46
CA SER A 222 1.53 12.19 21.42
C SER A 222 0.86 13.49 20.96
N TYR A 223 1.28 14.08 19.84
CA TYR A 223 0.77 15.34 19.33
C TYR A 223 -0.15 15.13 18.14
N VAL A 224 -1.42 15.53 18.31
CA VAL A 224 -2.44 15.45 17.27
C VAL A 224 -3.02 16.83 17.03
N ARG A 225 -3.13 17.25 15.76
CA ARG A 225 -3.75 18.51 15.37
C ARG A 225 -4.56 18.35 14.09
N GLN A 226 -5.62 19.15 13.95
CA GLN A 226 -6.34 19.25 12.68
C GLN A 226 -5.46 19.97 11.64
N VAL A 227 -5.55 19.53 10.39
CA VAL A 227 -4.76 20.04 9.26
C VAL A 227 -5.59 20.14 8.00
N SER A 228 -5.10 20.90 7.02
CA SER A 228 -5.74 21.01 5.71
C SER A 228 -5.28 19.89 4.76
N TRP A 229 -6.08 19.59 3.74
CA TRP A 229 -5.65 18.71 2.64
C TRP A 229 -4.33 19.19 2.01
N LYS A 230 -4.15 20.50 1.86
CA LYS A 230 -2.90 21.10 1.34
C LYS A 230 -1.66 20.69 2.13
N GLU A 231 -1.79 20.52 3.45
CA GLU A 231 -0.70 20.00 4.28
C GLU A 231 -0.44 18.52 4.03
N VAL A 232 -1.46 17.70 3.71
CA VAL A 232 -1.25 16.31 3.28
C VAL A 232 -0.50 16.26 1.95
N GLN A 233 -0.83 17.15 1.01
CA GLN A 233 -0.16 17.22 -0.30
C GLN A 233 1.32 17.58 -0.21
N ASN A 234 1.78 18.16 0.90
CA ASN A 234 3.19 18.38 1.15
C ASN A 234 4.00 17.08 1.21
N THR A 235 3.34 15.95 1.46
CA THR A 235 3.97 14.62 1.56
C THR A 235 4.18 13.95 0.21
N TYR A 236 3.76 14.56 -0.91
CA TYR A 236 3.99 14.00 -2.25
C TYR A 236 5.49 13.77 -2.55
N GLY A 237 6.37 14.49 -1.86
CA GLY A 237 7.81 14.49 -2.06
C GLY A 237 8.26 15.60 -3.01
N GLY A 238 9.43 15.40 -3.61
CA GLY A 238 10.19 16.39 -4.36
C GLY A 238 11.57 16.63 -3.74
N SER A 239 12.50 17.15 -4.53
CA SER A 239 13.93 17.33 -4.19
C SER A 239 14.22 18.21 -2.96
N GLN A 240 13.21 18.93 -2.44
CA GLN A 240 13.33 19.85 -1.31
C GLN A 240 12.57 19.36 -0.06
N ARG A 241 12.05 18.12 -0.05
CA ARG A 241 11.20 17.61 1.03
C ARG A 241 11.77 16.35 1.66
N GLU A 242 11.99 16.41 2.96
CA GLU A 242 12.41 15.27 3.78
C GLU A 242 11.24 14.31 4.04
N ASP A 243 10.05 14.87 4.26
CA ASP A 243 8.81 14.14 4.52
C ASP A 243 8.18 13.65 3.23
N THR A 244 8.06 12.33 3.12
CA THR A 244 7.45 11.69 1.95
C THR A 244 6.43 10.65 2.39
N ALA A 245 5.26 10.65 1.76
CA ALA A 245 4.26 9.60 1.91
C ALA A 245 4.91 8.24 1.61
N TYR A 246 4.74 7.30 2.53
CA TYR A 246 5.33 5.98 2.52
C TYR A 246 4.27 4.90 2.29
N MET A 247 3.12 5.00 2.97
CA MET A 247 1.96 4.15 2.74
C MET A 247 0.70 4.98 2.59
N LEU A 248 -0.17 4.59 1.67
CA LEU A 248 -1.47 5.20 1.44
C LEU A 248 -2.55 4.15 1.73
N LEU A 249 -3.50 4.51 2.58
CA LEU A 249 -4.66 3.66 2.89
C LEU A 249 -5.89 4.33 2.30
N TYR A 250 -6.57 3.58 1.45
CA TYR A 250 -7.78 3.97 0.75
C TYR A 250 -8.92 3.08 1.23
N ARG A 251 -10.03 3.66 1.68
CA ARG A 251 -11.23 2.91 2.06
C ARG A 251 -12.25 2.96 0.93
N ARG A 252 -12.81 1.82 0.56
CA ARG A 252 -13.88 1.73 -0.44
C ARG A 252 -15.06 2.59 -0.01
N THR A 253 -15.54 3.42 -0.93
CA THR A 253 -16.79 4.16 -0.76
C THR A 253 -17.90 3.40 -1.48
N PRO A 254 -19.01 3.05 -0.80
CA PRO A 254 -20.14 2.45 -1.47
C PRO A 254 -20.64 3.35 -2.61
N GLU A 255 -20.89 2.78 -3.78
CA GLU A 255 -21.57 3.51 -4.86
C GLU A 255 -22.91 4.06 -4.34
N GLY A 256 -23.14 5.37 -4.45
CA GLY A 256 -24.41 6.01 -4.06
C GLY A 256 -24.45 6.74 -2.71
N LYS A 257 -23.32 6.94 -2.02
CA LYS A 257 -23.21 7.93 -0.91
C LYS A 257 -22.29 9.10 -1.25
N GLN A 258 -22.53 9.73 -2.39
CA GLN A 258 -22.29 11.16 -2.52
C GLN A 258 -23.59 11.88 -2.13
N GLN A 259 -23.46 12.87 -1.25
CA GLN A 259 -24.52 13.78 -0.74
C GLN A 259 -25.25 13.33 0.55
N GLU A 260 -24.89 14.02 1.64
CA GLU A 260 -25.79 14.73 2.59
C GLU A 260 -25.07 14.88 3.93
N TRP A 261 -24.18 15.87 4.10
CA TRP A 261 -23.90 16.55 5.39
C TRP A 261 -23.18 17.87 5.15
N SER A 262 -23.76 18.72 4.31
CA SER A 262 -23.46 20.14 4.28
C SER A 262 -24.76 20.91 4.34
N SER A 263 -25.37 20.94 5.54
CA SER A 263 -26.30 21.96 6.05
C SER A 263 -26.83 21.50 7.41
N GLY A 264 -26.44 22.19 8.48
CA GLY A 264 -26.90 22.00 9.86
C GLY A 264 -26.16 22.95 10.78
#